data_AF-A0A3P8BBQ7-F1
#
_entry.id   AF-A0A3P8BBQ7-F1
#
_cell.length_a   1.000
_cell.length_b   1.000
_cell.length_c   1.000
_cell.angle_alpha   90.00
_cell.angle_beta   90.00
_cell.angle_gamma   90.00
#
_symmetry.space_group_name_H-M   'P 1'
#
loop_
_entity.id
_entity.type
_entity.pdbx_description
1 polymer ?
#
loop_
_entity_poly.entity_id
_entity_poly.type
_entity_poly.pdbx_seq_one_letter_code
_entity_poly.pdbx_strand_id
1 'polypeptide(L)' 'MSTNTKVRIFNTNVKTVLLYEAETWRTTEAITQKIQVFINSCLRKILQVRWPDTISNKALWERTNQILVEEEIWKKRWK' A
#
# COMPACT_ATOMS: atom_id res chain seq x y z
N MET A 1 -11.59 -16.96 -1.95
CA MET A 1 -11.49 -15.63 -1.30
C MET A 1 -11.35 -14.55 -2.36
N SER A 2 -12.26 -13.58 -2.40
CA SER A 2 -12.26 -12.53 -3.44
C SER A 2 -11.04 -11.61 -3.31
N THR A 3 -10.68 -10.93 -4.40
CA THR A 3 -9.61 -9.91 -4.41
C THR A 3 -9.88 -8.81 -3.38
N ASN A 4 -11.11 -8.32 -3.30
CA ASN A 4 -11.52 -7.31 -2.32
C ASN A 4 -11.34 -7.77 -0.86
N THR A 5 -11.65 -9.02 -0.55
CA THR A 5 -11.41 -9.57 0.79
C THR A 5 -9.91 -9.65 1.11
N LYS A 6 -9.08 -10.06 0.15
CA LYS A 6 -7.61 -10.11 0.32
C LYS A 6 -7.01 -8.72 0.53
N VAL A 7 -7.43 -7.73 -0.26
CA VAL A 7 -6.99 -6.34 -0.11
C VAL A 7 -7.38 -5.79 1.27
N ARG A 8 -8.60 -6.05 1.75
CA ARG A 8 -9.03 -5.66 3.09
C ARG A 8 -8.16 -6.28 4.19
N ILE A 9 -7.91 -7.59 4.12
CA ILE A 9 -7.04 -8.30 5.08
C ILE A 9 -5.62 -7.74 5.07
N PHE A 10 -5.08 -7.44 3.90
CA PHE A 10 -3.76 -6.81 3.76
C PHE A 10 -3.73 -5.43 4.42
N ASN A 11 -4.74 -4.60 4.18
CA ASN A 11 -4.83 -3.27 4.75
C ASN A 11 -4.94 -3.29 6.27
N THR A 12 -5.66 -4.25 6.86
CA THR A 12 -5.85 -4.30 8.32
C THR A 12 -4.67 -4.91 9.08
N ASN A 13 -3.94 -5.86 8.48
CA ASN A 13 -2.90 -6.61 9.19
C ASN A 13 -1.48 -6.19 8.81
N VAL A 14 -1.20 -5.97 7.52
CA VAL A 14 0.15 -5.67 7.04
C VAL A 14 0.39 -4.17 6.96
N LYS A 15 -0.55 -3.44 6.34
CA LYS A 15 -0.41 -2.00 6.14
C LYS A 15 -0.39 -1.22 7.46
N THR A 16 -1.20 -1.62 8.43
CA THR A 16 -1.26 -1.02 9.78
C THR A 16 0.07 -1.13 10.53
N VAL A 17 0.68 -2.32 10.55
CA VAL A 17 1.97 -2.56 11.21
C VAL A 17 3.08 -1.74 10.57
N LEU A 18 3.19 -1.76 9.24
CA LEU A 18 4.18 -0.97 8.51
C LEU A 18 4.05 0.54 8.77
N LEU A 19 2.82 1.06 8.80
CA LEU A 19 2.58 2.48 9.07
C LEU A 19 2.91 2.85 10.52
N TYR A 20 2.58 1.99 11.49
CA TYR A 20 2.89 2.23 12.90
C TYR A 20 4.41 2.29 13.14
N GLU A 21 5.18 1.38 12.54
CA GLU A 21 6.65 1.41 12.61
C GLU A 21 7.23 2.66 11.92
N ALA A 22 6.65 3.09 10.80
CA ALA A 22 7.08 4.28 10.08
C ALA A 22 6.71 5.60 10.80
N GLU A 23 5.64 5.60 11.59
CA GLU A 23 5.19 6.72 12.43
C GLU A 23 6.08 6.90 13.65
N THR A 24 6.52 5.80 14.27
CA THR A 24 7.38 5.80 15.46
C THR A 24 8.84 6.11 15.14
N TRP A 25 9.31 5.80 13.93
CA TRP A 25 10.63 6.19 13.47
C TRP A 25 10.63 7.57 12.81
N ARG A 26 11.83 8.15 12.62
CA ARG A 26 12.01 9.40 11.85
C ARG A 26 11.66 9.13 10.38
N THR A 27 10.41 9.41 10.01
CA THR A 27 9.87 9.15 8.68
C THR A 27 10.63 9.98 7.65
N THR A 28 11.53 9.34 6.92
CA THR A 28 12.29 9.95 5.83
C THR A 28 11.58 9.62 4.52
N GLU A 29 11.63 10.54 3.56
CA GLU A 29 11.02 10.35 2.23
C GLU A 29 11.44 9.02 1.59
N ALA A 30 12.71 8.64 1.75
CA ALA A 30 13.24 7.36 1.28
C ALA A 30 12.56 6.13 1.91
N ILE A 31 12.17 6.18 3.19
CA ILE A 31 11.45 5.08 3.86
C ILE A 31 10.02 5.00 3.34
N THR A 32 9.33 6.14 3.21
CA THR A 32 7.98 6.22 2.65
C THR A 32 7.92 5.66 1.22
N GLN A 33 8.89 6.02 0.37
CA GLN A 33 9.01 5.50 -0.99
C GLN A 33 9.22 3.98 -1.01
N LYS A 34 10.09 3.45 -0.13
CA LYS A 34 10.31 1.99 -0.01
C LYS A 34 9.04 1.25 0.41
N ILE A 35 8.30 1.78 1.38
CA ILE A 35 7.02 1.22 1.85
C ILE A 35 5.99 1.23 0.71
N GLN A 36 5.92 2.31 -0.06
CA GLN A 36 5.01 2.42 -1.20
C GLN A 36 5.31 1.38 -2.29
N VAL A 37 6.59 1.15 -2.61
CA VAL A 37 7.03 0.11 -3.55
C VAL A 37 6.66 -1.28 -3.04
N PHE A 38 6.89 -1.54 -1.75
CA PHE A 38 6.53 -2.81 -1.11
C PHE A 38 5.03 -3.09 -1.20
N ILE A 39 4.19 -2.11 -0.85
CA ILE A 39 2.73 -2.21 -0.94
C ILE A 39 2.29 -2.45 -2.38
N ASN A 40 2.82 -1.70 -3.34
CA ASN A 40 2.49 -1.85 -4.75
C ASN A 40 2.87 -3.24 -5.30
N SER A 41 3.97 -3.84 -4.81
CA SER A 41 4.35 -5.23 -5.13
C SER A 41 3.35 -6.23 -4.56
N CYS A 42 2.93 -6.06 -3.30
CA CYS A 42 1.94 -6.92 -2.66
C CYS A 42 0.58 -6.86 -3.37
N LEU A 43 0.11 -5.67 -3.73
CA LEU A 43 -1.17 -5.50 -4.43
C LEU A 43 -1.17 -6.17 -5.80
N ARG A 44 -0.07 -6.09 -6.56
CA ARG A 44 0.07 -6.83 -7.83
C ARG A 44 -0.04 -8.34 -7.65
N LYS A 45 0.58 -8.89 -6.59
CA LYS A 45 0.45 -10.32 -6.24
C LYS A 45 -0.99 -10.68 -5.84
N ILE A 46 -1.68 -9.82 -5.10
CA ILE A 46 -3.09 -10.02 -4.70
C ILE A 46 -4.01 -10.02 -5.93
N LEU A 47 -3.77 -9.11 -6.88
CA LEU A 47 -4.48 -9.05 -8.16
C LEU A 47 -4.03 -10.12 -9.16
N GLN A 48 -3.06 -10.95 -8.80
CA GLN A 48 -2.49 -12.01 -9.65
C GLN A 48 -1.97 -11.49 -11.00
N VAL A 49 -1.49 -10.24 -11.04
CA VAL A 49 -0.84 -9.68 -12.23
C VAL A 49 0.50 -10.37 -12.40
N ARG A 50 0.63 -11.16 -13.46
CA ARG A 50 1.83 -11.90 -13.84
C ARG A 50 2.33 -11.39 -15.17
N TRP A 51 3.62 -11.52 -15.42
CA TRP A 51 4.16 -11.29 -16.77
C TRP A 51 3.44 -12.22 -17.77
N PRO A 52 3.05 -11.74 -18.98
CA PRO A 52 3.36 -10.46 -19.62
C PRO A 52 2.40 -9.30 -19.27
N ASP A 53 1.40 -9.53 -18.43
CA ASP A 53 0.43 -8.51 -18.07
C ASP A 53 1.08 -7.39 -17.25
N THR A 54 0.88 -6.16 -17.73
CA THR A 54 1.40 -4.95 -17.07
C THR A 54 0.25 -4.08 -16.59
N ILE A 55 0.33 -3.63 -15.34
CA ILE A 55 -0.62 -2.67 -14.75
C ILE A 55 0.13 -1.43 -14.26
N SER A 56 -0.36 -0.26 -14.66
CA SER A 56 0.14 1.03 -14.17
C SER A 56 -0.16 1.19 -12.67
N ASN A 57 0.64 1.98 -11.94
CA ASN A 57 0.38 2.24 -10.53
C ASN A 57 -0.98 2.91 -10.30
N LYS A 58 -1.39 3.82 -11.19
CA LYS A 58 -2.69 4.48 -11.12
C LYS A 58 -3.85 3.49 -11.22
N ALA A 59 -3.85 2.63 -12.24
CA ALA A 59 -4.89 1.62 -12.43
C ALA A 59 -4.91 0.59 -11.27
N LEU A 60 -3.75 0.29 -10.69
CA LEU A 60 -3.63 -0.56 -9.50
C LEU A 60 -4.35 0.08 -8.29
N TRP A 61 -4.15 1.37 -8.05
CA TRP A 61 -4.79 2.10 -6.95
C TRP A 61 -6.29 2.26 -7.14
N GLU A 62 -6.75 2.55 -8.36
CA GLU A 62 -8.18 2.61 -8.70
C GLU A 62 -8.87 1.26 -8.46
N ARG A 63 -8.28 0.14 -8.89
CA ARG A 63 -8.84 -1.20 -8.66
C ARG A 63 -8.89 -1.61 -7.19
N THR A 64 -7.97 -1.09 -6.37
CA THR A 64 -7.82 -1.50 -4.97
C THR A 64 -8.37 -0.46 -3.99
N ASN A 65 -8.92 0.65 -4.49
CA ASN A 65 -9.34 1.82 -3.73
C ASN A 65 -8.26 2.27 -2.71
N GLN A 66 -6.99 2.24 -3.14
CA GLN A 66 -5.86 2.59 -2.28
C GLN A 66 -5.42 4.04 -2.49
N ILE A 67 -4.98 4.65 -1.39
CA ILE A 67 -4.39 5.98 -1.34
C ILE A 67 -2.88 5.83 -1.11
N LEU A 68 -2.11 6.83 -1.57
CA LEU A 68 -0.67 6.91 -1.31
C LEU A 68 -0.36 6.86 0.19
N VAL A 69 0.72 6.15 0.52
CA VAL A 69 1.20 5.98 1.91
C VAL A 69 1.48 7.33 2.55
N GLU A 70 2.07 8.26 1.79
CA GLU A 70 2.35 9.61 2.25
C GLU A 70 1.08 10.34 2.69
N GLU A 71 0.05 10.36 1.85
CA GLU A 71 -1.22 11.01 2.18
C GLU A 71 -1.89 10.39 3.42
N GLU A 72 -1.74 9.08 3.62
CA GLU A 72 -2.27 8.38 4.78
C GLU A 72 -1.52 8.78 6.07
N ILE A 73 -0.19 8.90 6.02
CA ILE A 73 0.63 9.40 7.12
C ILE A 73 0.30 10.86 7.43
N TRP A 74 0.17 11.71 6.40
CA TRP A 74 -0.25 13.12 6.55
C TRP A 74 -1.61 13.23 7.22
N LYS A 75 -2.61 12.45 6.77
CA LYS A 75 -3.94 12.41 7.39
C LYS A 75 -3.93 11.98 8.84
N LYS A 76 -3.01 11.09 9.25
CA LYS A 76 -2.89 10.66 10.66
C LYS A 76 -2.14 11.66 11.53
N ARG A 77 -1.13 12.35 11.00
CA ARG A 77 -0.34 13.36 11.75
C ARG A 77 -1.13 14.62 12.07
N TRP A 78 -2.05 15.01 11.21
CA TRP A 78 -2.80 16.26 11.30
C TRP A 78 -4.29 16.04 11.63
N LYS A 79 -4.60 14.94 12.31
CA LYS A 79 -5.92 14.60 12.84
C LYS A 79 -5.81 14.45 14.34
#